data_AF-A0A429DS60-F1
#
_entry.id   AF-A0A429DS60-F1
#
_cell.length_a   1.000
_cell.length_b   1.000
_cell.length_c   1.000
_cell.angle_alpha   90.00
_cell.angle_beta   90.00
_cell.angle_gamma   90.00
#
_symmetry.space_group_name_H-M   'P 1'
#
loop_
_entity.id
_entity.type
_entity.pdbx_description
1 polymer ?
#
loop_
_entity_poly.entity_id
_entity_poly.type
_entity_poly.pdbx_seq_one_letter_code
_entity_poly.pdbx_strand_id
1 'polypeptide(L)'
;MSRAWIRWGSVTSVAVALMALAPGVAAAAGPGEIDVCNHSTHGAYVSFPWRAGMRSTTVPAEGVCVRFRFDGDGSWEQVDVVYADNPDVYIGSFGYTASRGAAVAVYDSGQYIVQN
;
A
#
# COMPACT_ATOMS: atom_id res chain seq x y z
N MET A 1 11.19 -63.47 -16.35
CA MET A 1 12.11 -62.77 -15.42
C MET A 1 11.60 -61.35 -15.22
N SER A 2 11.68 -60.87 -14.00
CA SER A 2 10.68 -60.03 -13.29
C SER A 2 10.63 -58.56 -13.73
N ARG A 3 9.41 -58.03 -13.87
CA ARG A 3 9.14 -56.60 -14.07
C ARG A 3 9.15 -55.88 -12.71
N ALA A 4 10.08 -54.95 -12.54
CA ALA A 4 10.19 -54.10 -11.36
C ALA A 4 9.11 -53.00 -11.40
N TRP A 5 8.28 -52.93 -10.36
CA TRP A 5 7.25 -51.91 -10.20
C TRP A 5 7.78 -50.83 -9.26
N ILE A 6 8.02 -49.63 -9.82
CA ILE A 6 8.44 -48.45 -9.08
C ILE A 6 7.21 -47.92 -8.32
N ARG A 7 7.21 -48.04 -6.99
CA ARG A 7 6.19 -47.46 -6.12
C ARG A 7 6.48 -45.97 -5.96
N TRP A 8 5.57 -45.15 -6.46
CA TRP A 8 5.57 -43.70 -6.27
C TRP A 8 5.12 -43.40 -4.83
N GLY A 9 6.06 -42.97 -3.98
CA GLY A 9 5.77 -42.51 -2.64
C GLY A 9 5.15 -41.11 -2.68
N SER A 10 3.90 -40.99 -2.25
CA SER A 10 3.24 -39.70 -2.04
C SER A 10 3.91 -38.99 -0.87
N VAL A 11 4.69 -37.96 -1.17
CA VAL A 11 5.18 -37.01 -0.16
C VAL A 11 4.05 -36.03 0.12
N THR A 12 3.34 -36.22 1.23
CA THR A 12 2.33 -35.28 1.71
C THR A 12 3.04 -34.07 2.30
N SER A 13 3.26 -33.03 1.50
CA SER A 13 3.80 -31.75 1.96
C SER A 13 2.79 -31.10 2.91
N VAL A 14 3.10 -31.05 4.21
CA VAL A 14 2.38 -30.21 5.17
C VAL A 14 2.75 -28.77 4.85
N ALA A 15 1.84 -28.05 4.19
CA ALA A 15 1.96 -26.61 4.01
C ALA A 15 1.79 -25.93 5.37
N VAL A 16 2.90 -25.52 5.98
CA VAL A 16 2.89 -24.60 7.11
C VAL A 16 2.48 -23.24 6.56
N ALA A 17 1.21 -22.88 6.71
CA ALA A 17 0.74 -21.53 6.49
C ALA A 17 1.35 -20.62 7.58
N LEU A 18 2.55 -20.08 7.32
CA LEU A 18 3.02 -18.89 8.03
C LEU A 18 2.09 -17.73 7.64
N MET A 19 0.99 -17.57 8.39
CA MET A 19 0.32 -16.29 8.47
C MET A 19 1.22 -15.36 9.30
N ALA A 20 2.21 -14.77 8.64
CA ALA A 20 2.89 -13.61 9.16
C ALA A 20 1.86 -12.48 9.24
N LEU A 21 1.27 -12.31 10.43
CA LEU A 21 0.62 -11.09 10.85
C LEU A 21 1.71 -10.01 10.88
N ALA A 22 1.99 -9.39 9.73
CA ALA A 22 2.78 -8.18 9.69
C ALA A 22 1.94 -7.07 10.35
N PRO A 23 2.37 -6.48 11.48
CA PRO A 23 1.76 -5.25 11.95
C PRO A 23 2.00 -4.17 10.89
N GLY A 24 0.95 -3.58 10.33
CA GLY A 24 1.06 -2.45 9.40
C GLY A 24 0.49 -2.65 8.00
N VAL A 25 -0.22 -3.75 7.71
CA VAL A 25 -1.09 -3.78 6.53
C VAL A 25 -2.28 -2.85 6.76
N ALA A 26 -2.20 -1.65 6.22
CA ALA A 26 -3.32 -0.74 6.14
C ALA A 26 -4.41 -1.38 5.27
N ALA A 27 -5.57 -1.66 5.87
CA ALA A 27 -6.74 -2.10 5.13
C ALA A 27 -7.24 -0.94 4.27
N ALA A 28 -7.70 -1.22 3.03
CA ALA A 28 -8.26 -0.20 2.15
C ALA A 28 -9.30 0.64 2.91
N ALA A 29 -9.11 1.95 2.92
CA ALA A 29 -10.04 2.87 3.58
C ALA A 29 -11.41 2.83 2.90
N GLY A 30 -12.44 3.38 3.57
CA GLY A 30 -13.79 3.39 3.00
C GLY A 30 -13.87 4.22 1.71
N PRO A 31 -15.01 4.17 0.99
CA PRO A 31 -15.24 5.02 -0.17
C PRO A 31 -15.00 6.50 0.16
N GLY A 32 -14.19 7.17 -0.67
CA GLY A 32 -13.79 8.56 -0.54
C GLY A 32 -12.64 8.77 0.43
N GLU A 33 -11.98 7.71 0.92
CA GLU A 33 -10.93 7.82 1.93
C GLU A 33 -9.60 7.22 1.44
N ILE A 34 -8.50 7.79 1.94
CA ILE A 34 -7.15 7.24 1.79
C ILE A 34 -6.51 7.16 3.17
N ASP A 35 -6.13 5.95 3.59
CA ASP A 35 -5.28 5.74 4.76
C ASP A 35 -3.82 5.87 4.35
N VAL A 36 -3.06 6.72 5.05
CA VAL A 36 -1.63 6.92 4.82
C VAL A 36 -0.88 6.53 6.08
N CYS A 37 -0.21 5.38 6.04
CA CYS A 37 0.65 4.88 7.10
C CYS A 37 2.11 5.17 6.77
N ASN A 38 2.74 6.04 7.55
CA ASN A 38 4.10 6.46 7.31
C ASN A 38 5.06 5.77 8.27
N HIS A 39 5.71 4.71 7.82
CA HIS A 39 6.74 3.98 8.56
C HIS A 39 8.16 4.51 8.29
N SER A 40 8.29 5.59 7.52
CA SER A 40 9.59 6.22 7.29
C SER A 40 9.99 7.16 8.43
N THR A 41 11.25 7.59 8.40
CA THR A 41 11.82 8.66 9.23
C THR A 41 11.52 10.06 8.70
N HIS A 42 10.88 10.15 7.53
CA HIS A 42 10.51 11.39 6.85
C HIS A 42 9.02 11.67 7.04
N GLY A 43 8.60 12.94 6.94
CA GLY A 43 7.17 13.22 6.77
C GLY A 43 6.72 12.78 5.38
N ALA A 44 5.48 12.34 5.21
CA ALA A 44 4.95 11.95 3.89
C ALA A 44 3.59 12.58 3.63
N TYR A 45 3.25 12.84 2.37
CA TYR A 45 1.92 13.25 1.98
C TYR A 45 1.52 12.62 0.65
N VAL A 46 0.22 12.63 0.37
CA VAL A 46 -0.32 12.26 -0.94
C VAL A 46 -0.81 13.48 -1.69
N SER A 47 -0.64 13.52 -3.01
CA SER A 47 -1.11 14.62 -3.85
C SER A 47 -1.85 14.14 -5.09
N PHE A 48 -2.86 14.90 -5.49
CA PHE A 48 -3.70 14.69 -6.65
C PHE A 48 -3.30 15.69 -7.74
N PRO A 49 -2.36 15.34 -8.65
CA PRO A 49 -1.86 16.25 -9.66
C PRO A 49 -2.97 16.80 -10.57
N TRP A 50 -4.00 15.99 -10.85
CA TRP A 50 -5.11 16.39 -11.72
C TRP A 50 -6.18 17.23 -11.03
N ARG A 51 -6.11 17.37 -9.70
CA ARG A 51 -6.99 18.22 -8.90
C ARG A 51 -6.30 19.53 -8.51
N ALA A 52 -5.64 20.17 -9.48
CA ALA A 52 -4.87 21.39 -9.29
C ALA A 52 -3.80 21.29 -8.18
N GLY A 53 -3.21 20.10 -7.99
CA GLY A 53 -2.19 19.86 -6.96
C GLY A 53 -2.73 19.79 -5.53
N MET A 54 -4.03 19.49 -5.35
CA MET A 54 -4.60 19.19 -4.04
C MET A 54 -3.77 18.11 -3.33
N ARG A 55 -3.49 18.29 -2.04
CA ARG A 55 -2.67 17.36 -1.26
C ARG A 55 -3.21 17.17 0.15
N SER A 56 -2.87 16.05 0.77
CA SER A 56 -3.08 15.85 2.21
C SER A 56 -2.21 16.80 3.01
N THR A 57 -2.51 16.94 4.30
CA THR A 57 -1.49 17.40 5.24
C THR A 57 -0.39 16.35 5.35
N THR A 58 0.79 16.76 5.81
CA THR A 58 1.89 15.84 6.08
C THR A 58 1.51 14.88 7.20
N VAL A 59 1.68 13.59 6.93
CA VAL A 59 1.68 12.52 7.92
C VAL A 59 3.07 12.49 8.56
N PRO A 60 3.17 12.63 9.89
CA PRO A 60 4.44 12.52 10.60
C PRO A 60 5.13 11.17 10.36
N ALA A 61 6.43 11.13 10.60
CA ALA A 61 7.23 9.90 10.60
C ALA A 61 6.80 8.93 11.73
N GLU A 62 7.49 7.77 11.80
CA GLU A 62 7.47 6.84 12.95
C GLU A 62 6.22 5.96 13.11
N GLY A 63 5.66 5.48 12.00
CA GLY A 63 4.59 4.48 12.00
C GLY A 63 3.20 5.06 12.25
N VAL A 64 3.04 6.36 12.06
CA VAL A 64 1.74 7.04 12.20
C VAL A 64 0.87 6.75 10.97
N CYS A 65 -0.37 6.33 11.22
CA CYS A 65 -1.39 6.20 10.19
C CYS A 65 -2.43 7.33 10.32
N VAL A 66 -2.66 8.06 9.24
CA VAL A 66 -3.68 9.11 9.19
C VAL A 66 -4.63 8.83 8.04
N ARG A 67 -5.92 8.96 8.32
CA ARG A 67 -6.99 8.86 7.34
C ARG A 67 -7.32 10.23 6.79
N PHE A 68 -7.38 10.33 5.47
CA PHE A 68 -7.83 11.54 4.78
C PHE A 68 -9.08 11.24 3.96
N ARG A 69 -9.96 12.23 3.86
CA ARG A 69 -11.13 12.17 3.00
C ARG A 69 -10.88 12.94 1.71
N PHE A 70 -10.95 12.23 0.60
CA PHE A 70 -10.83 12.72 -0.76
C PHE A 70 -12.04 12.26 -1.56
N ASP A 71 -13.12 13.04 -1.49
CA ASP A 71 -14.32 12.80 -2.30
C ASP A 71 -13.99 12.92 -3.79
N GLY A 72 -14.73 12.18 -4.62
CA GLY A 72 -14.59 12.15 -6.08
C GLY A 72 -15.79 11.48 -6.73
N ASP A 73 -15.86 11.51 -8.06
CA ASP A 73 -16.96 10.96 -8.86
C ASP A 73 -16.88 9.45 -9.08
N GLY A 74 -15.84 8.80 -8.52
CA GLY A 74 -15.56 7.37 -8.72
C GLY A 74 -14.86 7.07 -10.04
N SER A 75 -14.38 8.08 -10.75
CA SER A 75 -13.41 7.91 -11.84
C SER A 75 -12.04 7.53 -11.29
N TRP A 76 -11.25 6.85 -12.11
CA TRP A 76 -9.86 6.57 -11.79
C TRP A 76 -9.05 7.86 -11.87
N GLU A 77 -8.20 8.12 -10.88
CA GLU A 77 -7.26 9.24 -10.88
C GLU A 77 -5.88 8.87 -10.33
N GLN A 78 -4.83 9.55 -10.79
CA GLN A 78 -3.48 9.38 -10.26
C GLN A 78 -3.34 10.10 -8.91
N VAL A 79 -2.69 9.43 -7.97
CA VAL A 79 -2.26 9.98 -6.69
C VAL A 79 -0.76 9.74 -6.53
N ASP A 80 -0.02 10.81 -6.27
CA ASP A 80 1.42 10.76 -6.01
C ASP A 80 1.67 10.66 -4.50
N VAL A 81 2.76 9.97 -4.14
CA VAL A 81 3.24 9.80 -2.77
C VAL A 81 4.61 10.46 -2.69
N VAL A 82 4.78 11.40 -1.76
CA VAL A 82 5.93 12.31 -1.72
C VAL A 82 6.43 12.49 -0.29
N TYR A 83 7.75 12.60 -0.12
CA TYR A 83 8.35 13.01 1.15
C TYR A 83 8.17 14.52 1.38
N ALA A 84 7.78 14.89 2.58
CA ALA A 84 7.42 16.27 2.93
C ALA A 84 8.65 17.18 3.12
N ASP A 85 9.76 16.62 3.59
CA ASP A 85 11.04 17.31 3.78
C ASP A 85 11.80 17.50 2.47
N ASN A 86 11.48 16.72 1.45
CA ASN A 86 12.01 16.91 0.10
C ASN A 86 10.93 16.62 -0.96
N PRO A 87 10.13 17.63 -1.35
CA PRO A 87 9.04 17.44 -2.30
C PRO A 87 9.51 17.08 -3.72
N ASP A 88 10.81 17.24 -4.03
CA ASP A 88 11.40 16.77 -5.29
C ASP A 88 11.72 15.27 -5.24
N VAL A 89 11.74 14.66 -4.05
CA VAL A 89 11.91 13.21 -3.86
C VAL A 89 10.55 12.55 -3.92
N TYR A 90 10.17 12.27 -5.15
CA TYR A 90 9.01 11.45 -5.50
C TYR A 90 9.26 9.99 -5.10
N ILE A 91 8.34 9.42 -4.33
CA ILE A 91 8.40 8.00 -3.91
C ILE A 91 7.72 7.14 -4.99
N GLY A 92 6.57 7.59 -5.48
CA GLY A 92 5.79 6.85 -6.46
C GLY A 92 4.39 7.38 -6.65
N SER A 93 3.59 6.69 -7.46
CA SER A 93 2.19 7.03 -7.70
C SER A 93 1.33 5.79 -7.85
N PHE A 94 0.07 5.94 -7.51
CA PHE A 94 -0.92 4.88 -7.62
C PHE A 94 -2.23 5.39 -8.19
N GLY A 95 -3.04 4.45 -8.66
CA GLY A 95 -4.40 4.73 -9.09
C GLY A 95 -5.36 4.75 -7.90
N TYR A 96 -6.10 5.83 -7.73
CA TYR A 96 -7.17 5.96 -6.76
C TYR A 96 -8.53 5.95 -7.46
N THR A 97 -9.54 5.42 -6.79
CA THR A 97 -10.93 5.52 -7.24
C THR A 97 -11.79 5.75 -6.01
N ALA A 98 -12.47 6.89 -5.96
CA ALA A 98 -13.21 7.29 -4.76
C ALA A 98 -14.30 6.28 -4.33
N SER A 99 -14.83 5.47 -5.25
CA SER A 99 -15.82 4.43 -4.89
C SER A 99 -15.23 3.24 -4.11
N ARG A 100 -13.90 3.09 -4.08
CA ARG A 100 -13.19 1.99 -3.41
C ARG A 100 -12.42 2.45 -2.17
N GLY A 101 -11.89 3.66 -2.21
CA GLY A 101 -10.90 4.10 -1.23
C GLY A 101 -9.51 3.57 -1.55
N ALA A 102 -8.54 3.87 -0.68
CA ALA A 102 -7.20 3.31 -0.77
C ALA A 102 -6.50 3.28 0.59
N ALA A 103 -5.42 2.54 0.67
CA ALA A 103 -4.48 2.55 1.78
C ALA A 103 -3.06 2.48 1.25
N VAL A 104 -2.18 3.34 1.75
CA VAL A 104 -0.77 3.42 1.35
C VAL A 104 0.13 3.37 2.57
N ALA A 105 1.16 2.52 2.51
CA ALA A 105 2.21 2.43 3.50
C ALA A 105 3.53 2.91 2.89
N VAL A 106 4.23 3.83 3.56
CA VAL A 106 5.50 4.45 3.10
C VAL A 106 6.67 4.01 3.98
N TYR A 107 7.82 3.71 3.37
CA TYR A 107 9.03 3.21 4.06
C TYR A 107 10.29 3.93 3.58
N ASP A 108 11.29 4.07 4.47
CA ASP A 108 12.55 4.80 4.21
C ASP A 108 13.34 4.36 2.96
N SER A 109 13.16 3.13 2.50
CA SER A 109 13.82 2.61 1.29
C SER A 109 13.31 3.26 -0.02
N GLY A 110 12.47 4.28 0.05
CA GLY A 110 11.73 4.84 -1.10
C GLY A 110 10.70 3.85 -1.64
N GLN A 111 10.27 2.90 -0.81
CA GLN A 111 9.24 1.92 -1.15
C GLN A 111 7.90 2.36 -0.59
N TYR A 112 6.84 2.02 -1.31
CA TYR A 112 5.48 2.15 -0.84
C TYR A 112 4.65 0.94 -1.26
N ILE A 113 3.64 0.64 -0.47
CA ILE A 113 2.69 -0.46 -0.71
C ILE A 113 1.31 0.14 -0.76
N VAL A 114 0.50 -0.26 -1.75
CA VAL A 114 -0.86 0.25 -1.93
C VAL A 114 -1.87 -0.89 -1.91
N GLN A 115 -3.00 -0.64 -1.25
CA GLN A 115 -4.20 -1.47 -1.29
C GLN A 115 -5.39 -0.61 -1.70
N ASN A 116 -6.18 -1.09 -2.66
CA ASN A 116 -7.34 -0.42 -3.25
C ASN A 116 -8.55 -1.35 -3.27
#